data_AF-A0A8B7YA29-F1
#
_entry.id   AF-A0A8B7YA29-F1
#
_cell.length_a   1.000
_cell.length_b   1.000
_cell.length_c   1.000
_cell.angle_alpha   90.00
_cell.angle_beta   90.00
_cell.angle_gamma   90.00
#
_symmetry.space_group_name_H-M   'P 1'
#
loop_
_entity.id
_entity.type
_entity.pdbx_description
1 polymer ?
#
loop_
_entity_poly.entity_id
_entity_poly.type
_entity_poly.pdbx_seq_one_letter_code
_entity_poly.pdbx_strand_id
1 'polypeptide(L)'
;MGIIKENGKTQPQYINAGLYNSFHDLCIDPDSFDRQPFPLRELELDEPFYSSCIWGPTCDQLDCVYRDCKLPLLRAGEFIIFRDMGAYVSTLSCGFNGYGTPTYYHIAPIESL
;
A
#
# COMPACT_ATOMS: atom_id res chain seq x y z
N MET A 1 -16.46 -2.10 -14.58
CA MET A 1 -15.46 -1.02 -14.50
C MET A 1 -14.36 -1.23 -15.53
N GLY A 2 -14.21 -0.33 -16.49
CA GLY A 2 -13.01 -0.28 -17.34
C GLY A 2 -11.82 0.26 -16.56
N ILE A 3 -10.62 -0.28 -16.78
CA ILE A 3 -9.38 0.27 -16.22
C ILE A 3 -8.93 1.38 -17.16
N ILE A 4 -8.76 2.59 -16.62
CA ILE A 4 -8.29 3.72 -17.40
C ILE A 4 -6.76 3.79 -17.32
N LYS A 5 -6.11 3.89 -18.48
CA LYS A 5 -4.70 4.31 -18.58
C LYS A 5 -4.69 5.72 -19.14
N GLU A 6 -4.50 6.73 -18.30
CA GLU A 6 -4.42 8.11 -18.76
C GLU A 6 -3.15 8.28 -19.61
N ASN A 7 -3.30 8.68 -20.88
CA ASN A 7 -2.21 8.76 -21.86
C ASN A 7 -1.41 7.45 -22.06
N GLY A 8 -2.01 6.29 -21.79
CA GLY A 8 -1.34 4.99 -21.87
C GLY A 8 -0.33 4.73 -20.73
N LYS A 9 -0.26 5.61 -19.72
CA LYS A 9 0.68 5.52 -18.61
C LYS A 9 0.01 5.03 -17.32
N THR A 10 0.77 4.24 -16.57
CA THR A 10 0.44 3.84 -15.20
C THR A 10 0.63 5.04 -14.27
N GLN A 11 -0.34 5.26 -13.37
CA GLN A 11 -0.34 6.42 -12.48
C GLN A 11 0.48 6.15 -11.20
N PRO A 12 1.53 6.93 -10.92
CA PRO A 12 2.30 6.75 -9.70
C PRO A 12 1.55 7.32 -8.47
N GLN A 13 1.48 6.52 -7.42
CA GLN A 13 0.94 6.87 -6.10
C GLN A 13 2.03 6.66 -5.05
N TYR A 14 2.36 7.69 -4.27
CA TYR A 14 3.40 7.62 -3.25
C TYR A 14 2.76 7.52 -1.86
N ILE A 15 3.23 6.57 -1.05
CA ILE A 15 2.73 6.34 0.30
C ILE A 15 3.87 6.38 1.33
N ASN A 16 3.52 6.52 2.60
CA ASN A 16 4.48 6.52 3.72
C ASN A 16 4.90 5.12 4.19
N ALA A 17 4.53 4.07 3.44
CA ALA A 17 4.89 2.69 3.70
C ALA A 17 5.54 2.07 2.47
N GLY A 18 6.66 1.38 2.64
CA GLY A 18 7.47 0.87 1.55
C GLY A 18 8.11 -0.48 1.87
N LEU A 19 8.98 -0.94 0.96
CA LEU A 19 9.68 -2.21 1.11
C LEU A 19 10.50 -2.26 2.39
N TYR A 20 11.03 -1.13 2.86
CA TYR A 20 11.89 -1.13 4.04
C TYR A 20 11.13 -1.20 5.36
N ASN A 21 9.91 -0.65 5.44
CA ASN A 21 9.21 -0.53 6.73
C ASN A 21 7.97 -1.44 6.87
N SER A 22 7.34 -1.84 5.78
CA SER A 22 6.06 -2.57 5.84
C SER A 22 5.95 -3.71 4.82
N PHE A 23 6.72 -3.67 3.74
CA PHE A 23 6.56 -4.56 2.59
C PHE A 23 7.85 -5.31 2.22
N HIS A 24 8.74 -5.52 3.18
CA HIS A 24 10.02 -6.21 2.92
C HIS A 24 9.82 -7.67 2.48
N ASP A 25 8.71 -8.27 2.89
CA ASP A 25 8.29 -9.60 2.46
C ASP A 25 8.12 -9.70 0.94
N LEU A 26 7.75 -8.61 0.25
CA LEU A 26 7.68 -8.57 -1.23
C LEU A 26 9.04 -8.77 -1.90
N CYS A 27 10.16 -8.49 -1.22
CA CYS A 27 11.50 -8.75 -1.73
C CYS A 27 11.88 -10.24 -1.67
N ILE A 28 11.26 -10.97 -0.73
CA ILE A 28 11.58 -12.38 -0.44
C ILE A 28 10.70 -13.29 -1.28
N ASP A 29 9.41 -12.95 -1.36
CA ASP A 29 8.40 -13.73 -2.08
C ASP A 29 7.45 -12.80 -2.85
N PRO A 30 7.86 -12.33 -4.04
CA PRO A 30 7.10 -11.34 -4.81
C PRO A 30 5.74 -11.87 -5.30
N ASP A 31 5.61 -13.19 -5.45
CA ASP A 31 4.47 -13.85 -6.10
C ASP A 31 3.42 -14.34 -5.09
N SER A 32 3.70 -14.35 -3.79
CA SER A 32 2.77 -14.86 -2.78
C SER A 32 1.67 -13.88 -2.36
N PHE A 33 1.64 -12.68 -2.93
CA PHE A 33 0.76 -11.63 -2.44
C PHE A 33 -0.43 -11.32 -3.35
N ASP A 34 -1.61 -11.75 -2.90
CA ASP A 34 -2.92 -11.27 -3.37
C ASP A 34 -3.47 -10.12 -2.49
N ARG A 35 -2.58 -9.41 -1.79
CA ARG A 35 -2.98 -8.23 -1.01
C ARG A 35 -3.37 -7.13 -1.98
N GLN A 36 -4.65 -6.88 -2.16
CA GLN A 36 -5.12 -5.81 -3.04
C GLN A 36 -5.20 -4.49 -2.25
N PRO A 37 -4.58 -3.39 -2.72
CA PRO A 37 -4.76 -2.08 -2.11
C PRO A 37 -6.20 -1.61 -2.27
N PHE A 38 -6.77 -0.99 -1.24
CA PHE A 38 -8.10 -0.38 -1.33
C PHE A 38 -8.19 0.93 -0.56
N PRO A 39 -8.95 1.93 -1.06
CA PRO A 39 -9.05 3.24 -0.41
C PRO A 39 -9.84 3.16 0.90
N LEU A 40 -9.40 3.88 1.94
CA LEU A 40 -10.16 4.09 3.19
C LEU A 40 -11.11 5.27 3.01
N ARG A 41 -12.08 5.11 2.13
CA ARG A 41 -13.24 6.00 2.00
C ARG A 41 -14.33 5.30 1.21
N GLU A 42 -15.51 5.89 1.23
CA GLU A 42 -16.56 5.51 0.31
C GLU A 42 -16.16 5.89 -1.12
N LEU A 43 -16.45 4.99 -2.06
CA LEU A 43 -16.23 5.19 -3.49
C LEU A 43 -17.55 5.60 -4.13
N GLU A 44 -17.49 6.57 -5.03
CA GLU A 44 -18.66 6.89 -5.85
C GLU A 44 -18.99 5.71 -6.77
N LEU A 45 -20.28 5.47 -7.04
CA LEU A 45 -20.74 4.30 -7.81
C LEU A 45 -20.03 4.16 -9.18
N ASP A 46 -19.78 5.30 -9.83
CA ASP A 46 -19.16 5.39 -11.15
C ASP A 46 -17.71 5.90 -11.09
N GLU A 47 -17.06 5.82 -9.93
CA GLU A 47 -15.70 6.31 -9.79
C GLU A 47 -14.71 5.51 -10.67
N PRO A 48 -13.91 6.18 -11.52
CA PRO A 48 -12.98 5.48 -12.39
C PRO A 48 -11.80 4.90 -11.61
N PHE A 49 -11.39 3.70 -12.01
CA PHE A 49 -10.16 3.06 -11.56
C PHE A 49 -9.10 3.13 -12.64
N TYR A 50 -7.86 3.35 -12.21
CA TYR A 50 -6.71 3.53 -13.06
C TYR A 50 -5.68 2.44 -12.80
N SER A 51 -4.97 2.02 -13.86
CA SER A 51 -3.74 1.24 -13.69
C SER A 51 -2.73 2.16 -13.00
N SER A 52 -2.31 1.75 -11.80
CA SER A 52 -1.50 2.55 -10.90
C SER A 52 -0.29 1.76 -10.41
N CYS A 53 0.78 2.46 -10.06
CA CYS A 53 1.93 1.89 -9.35
C CYS A 53 2.08 2.58 -8.00
N ILE A 54 2.37 1.80 -6.96
CA ILE A 54 2.51 2.28 -5.59
C ILE A 54 3.98 2.30 -5.25
N TRP A 55 4.47 3.46 -4.83
CA TRP A 55 5.84 3.70 -4.43
C TRP A 55 5.90 3.99 -2.94
N GLY A 56 6.93 3.43 -2.30
CA GLY A 56 7.25 3.74 -0.92
C GLY A 56 7.91 5.11 -0.79
N PRO A 57 8.27 5.50 0.44
CA PRO A 57 8.66 6.87 0.75
C PRO A 57 10.16 7.15 0.53
N THR A 58 10.93 6.18 0.07
CA THR A 58 12.39 6.32 -0.06
C THR A 58 12.80 6.77 -1.45
N CYS A 59 14.05 7.23 -1.58
CA CYS A 59 14.65 7.55 -2.88
C CYS A 59 15.23 6.30 -3.59
N ASP A 60 15.04 5.10 -3.02
CA ASP A 60 15.53 3.87 -3.65
C ASP A 60 14.58 3.48 -4.79
N GLN A 61 15.14 3.26 -5.98
CA GLN A 61 14.40 2.81 -7.15
C GLN A 61 13.73 1.44 -6.96
N LEU A 62 14.21 0.65 -5.98
CA LEU A 62 13.61 -0.63 -5.65
C LEU A 62 12.35 -0.48 -4.82
N ASP A 63 12.11 0.65 -4.14
CA ASP A 63 10.98 0.91 -3.24
C ASP A 63 9.65 1.13 -3.98
N CYS A 64 9.31 0.17 -4.84
CA CYS A 64 8.06 0.06 -5.57
C CYS A 64 7.28 -1.12 -5.00
N VAL A 65 6.22 -0.84 -4.26
CA VAL A 65 5.39 -1.84 -3.58
C VAL A 65 4.50 -2.57 -4.59
N TYR A 66 3.88 -1.84 -5.52
CA TYR A 66 3.09 -2.42 -6.61
C TYR A 66 3.48 -1.79 -7.94
N ARG A 67 3.87 -2.62 -8.92
CA ARG A 67 4.17 -2.13 -10.28
C ARG A 67 2.91 -1.93 -11.12
N ASP A 68 1.87 -2.72 -10.84
CA ASP A 68 0.55 -2.59 -11.45
C ASP A 68 -0.50 -2.99 -10.42
N CYS A 69 -1.45 -2.08 -10.18
CA CYS A 69 -2.62 -2.30 -9.35
C CYS A 69 -3.77 -1.42 -9.88
N LYS A 70 -4.98 -1.63 -9.37
CA LYS A 70 -6.15 -0.82 -9.74
C LYS A 70 -6.55 0.02 -8.54
N LEU A 71 -6.48 1.34 -8.70
CA LEU A 71 -6.92 2.28 -7.68
C LEU A 71 -7.62 3.47 -8.33
N PRO A 72 -8.54 4.14 -7.62
CA PRO A 72 -8.94 5.49 -7.99
C PRO A 72 -7.72 6.44 -7.89
N LEU A 73 -7.81 7.61 -8.50
CA LEU A 73 -6.82 8.66 -8.27
C LEU A 73 -6.99 9.22 -6.86
N LEU A 74 -6.03 8.90 -5.99
CA LEU A 74 -6.00 9.38 -4.62
C LEU A 74 -5.30 10.74 -4.53
N ARG A 75 -5.72 11.52 -3.53
CA ARG A 75 -5.15 12.81 -3.14
C ARG A 75 -4.27 12.63 -1.93
N ALA A 76 -3.31 13.55 -1.76
CA ALA A 76 -2.50 13.61 -0.55
C ALA A 76 -3.39 13.71 0.70
N GLY A 77 -3.11 12.87 1.70
CA GLY A 77 -3.90 12.77 2.93
C GLY A 77 -5.00 11.70 2.91
N GLU A 78 -5.31 11.11 1.75
CA GLU A 78 -6.14 9.92 1.68
C GLU A 78 -5.33 8.67 2.04
N PHE A 79 -6.03 7.66 2.58
CA PHE A 79 -5.39 6.44 3.07
C PHE A 79 -5.69 5.26 2.15
N ILE A 80 -4.70 4.39 2.00
CA ILE A 80 -4.81 3.07 1.37
C ILE A 80 -4.69 2.02 2.46
N ILE A 81 -5.56 1.03 2.43
CA ILE A 81 -5.54 -0.09 3.37
C ILE A 81 -4.95 -1.32 2.67
N PHE A 82 -4.10 -2.02 3.41
CA PHE A 82 -3.59 -3.34 3.08
C PHE A 82 -4.02 -4.30 4.19
N ARG A 83 -4.77 -5.34 3.83
CA ARG A 83 -5.17 -6.40 4.74
C ARG A 83 -4.09 -7.48 4.81
N ASP A 84 -4.20 -8.35 5.82
CA ASP A 84 -3.33 -9.51 5.99
C ASP A 84 -1.83 -9.15 6.16
N MET A 85 -1.58 -8.04 6.86
CA MET A 85 -0.25 -7.47 7.18
C MET A 85 0.24 -7.86 8.58
N GLY A 86 -0.24 -8.99 9.12
CA GLY A 86 0.08 -9.41 10.50
C GLY A 86 1.36 -10.23 10.64
N ALA A 87 1.74 -10.99 9.60
CA ALA A 87 2.90 -11.86 9.62
C ALA A 87 4.07 -11.20 8.90
N TYR A 88 5.27 -11.30 9.49
CA TYR A 88 6.55 -10.86 8.92
C TYR A 88 6.70 -9.37 8.55
N VAL A 89 5.69 -8.54 8.78
CA VAL A 89 5.76 -7.08 8.55
C VAL A 89 6.67 -6.40 9.57
N SER A 90 6.32 -6.46 10.87
CA SER A 90 7.09 -5.79 11.92
C SER A 90 8.51 -6.33 12.06
N THR A 91 8.67 -7.65 11.90
CA THR A 91 9.95 -8.34 12.12
C THR A 91 10.97 -8.10 11.01
N LEU A 92 10.52 -7.74 9.81
CA LEU A 92 11.40 -7.43 8.67
C LEU A 92 11.53 -5.92 8.43
N SER A 93 10.82 -5.10 9.20
CA SER A 93 10.86 -3.66 9.13
C SER A 93 12.22 -3.10 9.57
N CYS A 94 12.74 -2.13 8.83
CA CYS A 94 13.95 -1.40 9.18
C CYS A 94 13.78 0.12 8.97
N GLY A 95 14.56 0.89 9.73
CA GLY A 95 14.53 2.36 9.72
C GLY A 95 15.24 3.04 8.55
N PHE A 96 15.26 2.42 7.37
CA PHE A 96 15.98 2.98 6.20
C PHE A 96 15.43 4.37 5.83
N ASN A 97 16.32 5.31 5.48
CA ASN A 97 16.02 6.74 5.29
C ASN A 97 15.28 7.42 6.47
N GLY A 98 15.33 6.86 7.68
CA GLY A 98 14.67 7.42 8.85
C GLY A 98 13.16 7.15 8.93
N TYR A 99 12.61 6.34 8.01
CA TYR A 99 11.23 5.88 8.11
C TYR A 99 11.16 4.70 9.08
N GLY A 100 10.73 4.97 10.30
CA GLY A 100 10.64 3.96 11.36
C GLY A 100 9.58 2.88 11.11
N THR A 101 9.47 1.96 12.06
CA THR A 101 8.45 0.91 12.06
C THR A 101 7.05 1.52 12.19
N PRO A 102 6.01 0.93 11.57
CA PRO A 102 4.63 1.34 11.76
C PRO A 102 4.24 1.34 13.25
N THR A 103 3.31 2.22 13.62
CA THR A 103 2.69 2.20 14.96
C THR A 103 1.59 1.15 15.00
N TYR A 104 1.58 0.31 16.04
CA TYR A 104 0.58 -0.74 16.23
C TYR A 104 -0.43 -0.34 17.29
N TYR A 105 -1.72 -0.44 16.95
CA TYR A 105 -2.83 -0.26 17.88
C TYR A 105 -3.55 -1.59 18.04
N HIS A 106 -3.53 -2.15 19.25
CA HIS A 106 -4.29 -3.35 19.57
C HIS A 106 -5.72 -2.96 19.98
N ILE A 107 -6.71 -3.58 19.35
CA ILE A 107 -8.13 -3.31 19.58
C ILE A 107 -8.77 -4.61 20.08
N ALA A 108 -9.52 -4.54 21.18
CA ALA A 108 -10.29 -5.66 21.73
C ALA A 108 -11.75 -5.23 21.96
N PRO A 109 -12.74 -6.11 21.73
CA PRO A 109 -14.14 -5.83 22.05
C PRO A 109 -14.32 -5.57 23.54
N ILE A 110 -15.19 -4.61 23.89
CA ILE A 110 -15.48 -4.26 25.30
C ILE A 110 -16.03 -5.46 26.09
N GLU A 111 -16.71 -6.39 25.42
CA GLU A 111 -17.33 -7.58 26.01
C GLU A 111 -16.32 -8.67 26.42
N SER A 112 -15.02 -8.46 26.17
CA SER A 112 -13.94 -9.44 26.45
C SER A 112 -13.10 -9.12 27.69
N LEU A 113 -13.55 -8.18 28.53
CA LEU A 113 -13.00 -7.83 29.85
C LEU A 113 -14.04 -8.08 30.95
#